data_AF-A0A8H4WIT5-F1
#
_entry.id   AF-A0A8H4WIT5-F1
#
_cell.length_a   1.000
_cell.length_b   1.000
_cell.length_c   1.000
_cell.angle_alpha   90.00
_cell.angle_beta   90.00
_cell.angle_gamma   90.00
#
_symmetry.space_group_name_H-M   'P 1'
#
loop_
_entity.id
_entity.type
_entity.pdbx_description
1 polymer ?
#
loop_
_entity_poly.entity_id
_entity_poly.type
_entity_poly.pdbx_seq_one_letter_code
_entity_poly.pdbx_strand_id
1 'polypeptide(L)'
;MEPVLCPISDPHSRDPEGDFPLDGKDLDSVTDETLVTLLESAPVLHDLGDTKVVRLSQHLAMKGGGSVLPCEAEILNLIASKTGIRAPRVYRSFQVEDKTQYFATRGYLVMDFIAGQPLGECWNDLPYDNQRQIAIQVADMIK
;
A
#
# COMPACT_ATOMS: atom_id res chain seq x y z
N MET A 1 -5.58 26.40 -15.78
CA MET A 1 -5.93 24.98 -15.66
C MET A 1 -4.74 24.35 -14.96
N GLU A 2 -4.86 24.10 -13.65
CA GLU A 2 -3.79 23.41 -12.92
C GLU A 2 -3.59 22.03 -13.55
N PRO A 3 -2.34 21.56 -13.70
CA PRO A 3 -2.10 20.22 -14.22
C PRO A 3 -2.83 19.23 -13.32
N VAL A 4 -3.60 18.33 -13.94
CA VAL A 4 -4.21 17.20 -13.23
C VAL A 4 -3.06 16.43 -12.58
N LEU A 5 -3.01 16.42 -11.24
CA LEU A 5 -2.07 15.63 -10.47
C LEU A 5 -2.41 14.15 -10.70
N CYS A 6 -1.78 13.55 -11.70
CA CYS A 6 -1.87 12.13 -11.95
C CYS A 6 -0.86 11.40 -11.07
N PRO A 7 -1.23 10.27 -10.46
CA PRO A 7 -0.29 9.47 -9.69
C PRO A 7 0.82 8.91 -10.58
N ILE A 8 2.04 8.87 -10.05
CA ILE A 8 3.19 8.25 -10.69
C ILE A 8 3.27 6.79 -10.25
N SER A 9 3.56 5.88 -11.19
CA SER A 9 3.79 4.47 -10.90
C SER A 9 4.87 3.91 -11.83
N ASP A 10 5.69 3.01 -11.29
CA ASP A 10 6.64 2.20 -12.03
C ASP A 10 5.92 0.94 -12.55
N PRO A 11 5.91 0.67 -13.86
CA PRO A 11 5.33 -0.56 -14.42
C PRO A 11 5.88 -1.85 -13.77
N HIS A 12 7.16 -1.88 -13.38
CA HIS A 12 7.79 -3.05 -12.77
C HIS A 12 7.30 -3.33 -11.35
N SER A 13 6.73 -2.33 -10.66
CA SER A 13 6.23 -2.49 -9.28
C SER A 13 5.08 -3.50 -9.14
N ARG A 14 4.40 -3.80 -10.25
CA ARG A 14 3.28 -4.76 -10.33
C ARG A 14 3.67 -6.10 -10.93
N ASP A 15 4.93 -6.27 -11.33
CA ASP A 15 5.43 -7.54 -11.86
C ASP A 15 5.45 -8.60 -10.75
N PRO A 16 4.72 -9.72 -10.88
CA PRO A 16 4.75 -10.77 -9.86
C PRO A 16 6.14 -11.41 -9.70
N GLU A 17 6.97 -11.40 -10.74
CA GLU A 17 8.31 -11.98 -10.76
C GLU A 17 9.41 -10.91 -10.76
N GLY A 18 9.07 -9.68 -10.35
CA GLY A 18 10.01 -8.57 -10.25
C GLY A 18 11.12 -8.86 -9.22
N ASP A 19 12.31 -8.31 -9.47
CA ASP A 19 13.42 -8.33 -8.51
C ASP A 19 13.26 -7.16 -7.53
N PHE A 20 12.88 -7.48 -6.30
CA PHE A 20 12.56 -6.48 -5.28
C PHE A 20 13.62 -6.44 -4.16
N PRO A 21 13.85 -5.27 -3.54
CA PRO A 21 15.01 -5.04 -2.67
C PRO A 21 15.06 -5.93 -1.41
N LEU A 22 13.93 -6.45 -0.95
CA LEU A 22 13.81 -7.33 0.22
C LEU A 22 13.44 -8.78 -0.11
N ASP A 23 13.51 -9.21 -1.37
CA ASP A 23 13.28 -10.62 -1.69
C ASP A 23 14.31 -11.52 -1.00
N GLY A 24 13.81 -12.58 -0.34
CA GLY A 24 14.62 -13.51 0.45
C GLY A 24 15.21 -12.94 1.75
N LYS A 25 14.91 -11.69 2.12
CA LYS A 25 15.39 -11.06 3.36
C LYS A 25 14.35 -11.14 4.45
N ASP A 26 14.80 -11.41 5.68
CA ASP A 26 13.96 -11.34 6.86
C ASP A 26 13.70 -9.86 7.21
N LEU A 27 12.43 -9.47 7.32
CA LEU A 27 12.05 -8.10 7.65
C LEU A 27 12.59 -7.68 9.01
N ASP A 28 12.67 -8.60 9.98
CA ASP A 28 13.18 -8.30 11.33
C ASP A 28 14.68 -7.95 11.35
N SER A 29 15.41 -8.31 10.28
CA SER A 29 16.82 -7.91 10.09
C SER A 29 16.99 -6.51 9.47
N VAL A 30 15.91 -5.91 8.96
CA VAL A 30 15.93 -4.60 8.29
C VAL A 30 15.63 -3.49 9.30
N THR A 31 16.45 -2.45 9.34
CA THR A 31 16.24 -1.30 10.24
C THR A 31 15.23 -0.31 9.67
N ASP A 32 14.66 0.52 10.53
CA ASP A 32 13.71 1.55 10.13
C ASP A 32 14.37 2.60 9.21
N GLU A 33 15.65 2.96 9.43
CA GLU A 33 16.40 3.87 8.55
C GLU A 33 16.58 3.28 7.14
N THR A 34 16.75 1.96 7.06
CA THR A 34 16.83 1.26 5.78
C THR A 34 15.47 1.31 5.07
N LEU A 35 14.37 1.10 5.79
CA LEU A 35 13.02 1.24 5.26
C LEU A 35 12.75 2.67 4.76
N VAL A 36 13.15 3.69 5.52
CA VAL A 36 13.04 5.10 5.07
C VAL A 36 13.76 5.30 3.74
N THR A 37 14.98 4.77 3.61
CA THR A 37 15.77 4.86 2.36
C THR A 37 15.12 4.10 1.20
N LEU A 38 14.52 2.94 1.48
CA LEU A 38 13.80 2.14 0.48
C LEU A 38 12.54 2.84 -0.03
N LEU A 39 11.87 3.69 0.76
CA LEU A 39 10.72 4.47 0.29
C LEU A 39 11.10 5.35 -0.91
N GLU A 40 12.34 5.81 -0.97
CA GLU A 40 12.80 6.70 -2.04
C GLU A 40 13.33 5.97 -3.28
N SER A 41 13.76 4.71 -3.13
CA SER A 41 14.50 3.98 -4.16
C SER A 41 13.81 2.74 -4.71
N ALA A 42 12.87 2.15 -3.96
CA ALA A 42 12.18 0.94 -4.37
C ALA A 42 11.12 1.20 -5.45
N PRO A 43 10.73 0.18 -6.26
CA PRO A 43 9.76 0.34 -7.32
C PRO A 43 8.44 0.94 -6.82
N VAL A 44 7.99 2.01 -7.46
CA VAL A 44 6.85 2.81 -7.00
C VAL A 44 5.53 2.20 -7.47
N LEU A 45 4.68 1.80 -6.53
CA LEU A 45 3.29 1.40 -6.82
C LEU A 45 2.37 2.60 -7.03
N HIS A 46 2.59 3.65 -6.24
CA HIS A 46 1.80 4.88 -6.27
C HIS A 46 2.58 6.02 -5.61
N ASP A 47 2.63 7.17 -6.25
CA ASP A 47 3.20 8.40 -5.68
C ASP A 47 2.31 9.59 -6.05
N LEU A 48 1.72 10.22 -5.03
CA LEU A 48 0.81 11.34 -5.17
C LEU A 48 0.74 12.16 -3.87
N GLY A 49 1.12 13.44 -3.93
CA GLY A 49 1.11 14.32 -2.77
C GLY A 49 2.07 13.84 -1.68
N ASP A 50 1.64 13.89 -0.42
CA ASP A 50 2.44 13.42 0.73
C ASP A 50 2.26 11.93 1.02
N THR A 51 2.00 11.11 0.00
CA THR A 51 1.84 9.66 0.13
C THR A 51 2.55 8.94 -1.00
N LYS A 52 3.45 8.04 -0.62
CA LYS A 52 4.17 7.15 -1.52
C LYS A 52 3.98 5.71 -1.09
N VAL A 53 3.75 4.83 -2.05
CA VAL A 53 3.64 3.38 -1.87
C VAL A 53 4.66 2.73 -2.78
N VAL A 54 5.53 1.90 -2.20
CA VAL A 54 6.58 1.20 -2.92
C VAL A 54 6.50 -0.30 -2.69
N ARG A 55 7.11 -1.04 -3.62
CA ARG A 55 7.20 -2.50 -3.55
C ARG A 55 8.51 -2.92 -2.90
N LEU A 56 8.43 -3.68 -1.81
CA LEU A 56 9.60 -4.11 -1.04
C LEU A 56 10.04 -5.53 -1.37
N SER A 57 9.08 -6.44 -1.53
CA SER A 57 9.30 -7.83 -1.92
C SER A 57 8.13 -8.35 -2.74
N GLN A 58 8.18 -9.60 -3.20
CA GLN A 58 7.04 -10.28 -3.81
C GLN A 58 5.76 -10.25 -2.94
N HIS A 59 5.90 -10.13 -1.62
CA HIS A 59 4.76 -10.15 -0.69
C HIS A 59 4.61 -8.90 0.16
N LEU A 60 5.55 -7.94 0.11
CA LEU A 60 5.54 -6.76 0.96
C LEU A 60 5.46 -5.48 0.14
N ALA A 61 4.61 -4.57 0.60
CA ALA A 61 4.60 -3.19 0.18
C ALA A 61 4.87 -2.29 1.39
N MET A 62 5.30 -1.07 1.13
CA MET A 62 5.43 -0.05 2.14
C MET A 62 4.77 1.23 1.70
N LYS A 63 3.95 1.79 2.57
CA LYS A 63 3.39 3.13 2.45
C LYS A 63 4.16 4.07 3.36
N GLY A 64 4.49 5.26 2.89
CA GLY A 64 5.12 6.28 3.71
C GLY A 64 4.84 7.70 3.22
N GLY A 65 4.95 8.68 4.12
CA GLY A 65 4.66 10.07 3.81
C GLY A 65 4.07 10.86 4.98
N GLY A 66 3.90 12.17 4.81
CA GLY A 66 3.39 13.07 5.85
C GLY A 66 1.92 12.86 6.20
N SER A 67 1.16 12.24 5.29
CA SER A 67 -0.25 11.89 5.50
C SER A 67 -0.46 10.48 6.06
N VAL A 68 0.61 9.70 6.27
CA VAL A 68 0.52 8.35 6.82
C VAL A 68 0.50 8.42 8.34
N LEU A 69 -0.63 8.07 8.93
CA LEU A 69 -0.86 8.17 10.38
C LEU A 69 -0.91 6.79 11.05
N PRO A 70 -0.56 6.69 12.36
CA PRO A 70 -0.61 5.43 13.09
C PRO A 70 -1.99 4.77 13.10
N CYS A 71 -3.06 5.56 12.98
CA CYS A 71 -4.43 5.03 12.94
C CYS A 71 -4.68 4.11 11.74
N GLU A 72 -3.93 4.24 10.63
CA GLU A 72 -4.03 3.33 9.49
C GLU A 72 -3.62 1.89 9.87
N ALA A 73 -2.53 1.75 10.62
CA ALA A 73 -2.08 0.44 11.09
C ALA A 73 -3.08 -0.19 12.07
N GLU A 74 -3.58 0.61 13.01
CA GLU A 74 -4.56 0.17 14.00
C GLU A 74 -5.88 -0.27 13.34
N ILE A 75 -6.35 0.45 12.31
CA ILE A 75 -7.58 0.07 11.62
C ILE A 75 -7.40 -1.23 10.82
N LEU A 76 -6.24 -1.45 10.19
CA LEU A 76 -5.95 -2.70 9.49
C LEU A 76 -5.91 -3.89 10.46
N ASN A 77 -5.29 -3.71 11.63
CA ASN A 77 -5.29 -4.72 12.69
C ASN A 77 -6.71 -5.00 13.22
N LEU A 78 -7.53 -3.97 13.36
CA LEU A 78 -8.94 -4.12 13.75
C LEU A 78 -9.72 -4.90 12.69
N ILE A 79 -9.59 -4.57 11.40
CA ILE A 79 -10.26 -5.26 10.30
C ILE A 79 -9.86 -6.74 10.29
N ALA A 80 -8.56 -7.03 10.41
CA ALA A 80 -8.04 -8.40 10.44
C ALA A 80 -8.55 -9.22 11.63
N SER A 81 -8.84 -8.59 12.77
CA SER A 81 -9.30 -9.28 13.99
C SER A 81 -10.82 -9.35 14.13
N LYS A 82 -11.58 -8.47 13.45
CA LYS A 82 -13.03 -8.33 13.63
C LYS A 82 -13.85 -8.72 12.42
N THR A 83 -13.24 -8.88 11.24
CA THR A 83 -13.97 -9.12 9.99
C THR A 83 -13.36 -10.29 9.21
N GLY A 84 -14.09 -10.78 8.21
CA GLY A 84 -13.56 -11.71 7.19
C GLY A 84 -12.99 -10.99 5.97
N ILE A 85 -12.87 -9.66 6.00
CA ILE A 85 -12.41 -8.87 4.85
C ILE A 85 -10.91 -9.06 4.71
N ARG A 86 -10.46 -9.42 3.50
CA ARG A 86 -9.04 -9.51 3.17
C ARG A 86 -8.46 -8.09 3.08
N ALA A 87 -7.87 -7.63 4.18
CA ALA A 87 -7.05 -6.43 4.25
C ALA A 87 -5.56 -6.78 4.35
N PRO A 88 -4.64 -5.88 3.97
CA PRO A 88 -3.21 -6.11 4.16
C PRO A 88 -2.88 -6.33 5.63
N ARG A 89 -2.15 -7.40 5.96
CA ARG A 89 -1.59 -7.56 7.31
C ARG A 89 -0.47 -6.55 7.52
N VAL A 90 -0.47 -5.89 8.67
CA VAL A 90 0.60 -4.98 9.08
C VAL A 90 1.73 -5.79 9.72
N TYR A 91 2.96 -5.55 9.27
CA TYR A 91 4.16 -6.13 9.89
C TYR A 91 4.95 -5.12 10.70
N ARG A 92 4.96 -3.86 10.26
CA ARG A 92 5.68 -2.79 10.95
C ARG A 92 5.02 -1.45 10.71
N SER A 93 4.91 -0.63 11.75
CA SER A 93 4.50 0.77 11.64
C SER A 93 5.31 1.62 12.60
N PHE A 94 5.79 2.76 12.11
CA PHE A 94 6.59 3.70 12.89
C PHE A 94 6.46 5.12 12.32
N GLN A 95 6.91 6.08 13.11
CA GLN A 95 6.97 7.49 12.71
C GLN A 95 8.38 8.04 12.93
N VAL A 96 8.81 8.92 12.03
CA VAL A 96 10.05 9.68 12.16
C VAL A 96 9.69 11.16 12.27
N GLU A 97 10.37 11.89 13.16
CA GLU A 97 10.17 13.34 13.28
C GLU A 97 10.56 14.03 11.98
N ASP A 98 9.65 14.86 11.44
CA ASP A 98 9.88 15.68 10.26
C ASP A 98 9.06 16.95 10.38
N LYS A 99 9.71 18.03 10.82
CA LYS A 99 9.09 19.34 11.08
C LYS A 99 8.57 20.03 9.81
N THR A 100 8.88 19.51 8.63
CA THR A 100 8.35 20.02 7.37
C THR A 100 6.93 19.53 7.08
N GLN A 101 6.50 18.44 7.74
CA GLN A 101 5.17 17.85 7.58
C GLN A 101 4.15 18.53 8.49
N TYR A 102 2.87 18.47 8.10
CA TYR A 102 1.75 19.06 8.86
C TYR A 102 1.69 18.55 10.31
N PHE A 103 1.92 17.26 10.52
CA PHE A 103 1.92 16.63 11.85
C PHE A 103 3.31 16.59 12.51
N ALA A 104 4.30 17.30 11.96
CA ALA A 104 5.71 17.26 12.38
C ALA A 104 6.34 15.86 12.38
N THR A 105 5.73 14.90 11.67
CA THR A 105 6.18 13.52 11.55
C THR A 105 5.91 13.01 10.14
N ARG A 106 6.76 12.10 9.68
CA ARG A 106 6.51 11.26 8.51
C ARG A 106 6.23 9.83 8.98
N GLY A 107 5.11 9.26 8.55
CA GLY A 107 4.72 7.91 8.93
C GLY A 107 5.15 6.86 7.91
N TYR A 108 5.31 5.63 8.39
CA TYR A 108 5.71 4.47 7.59
C TYR A 108 4.90 3.24 8.03
N LEU A 109 4.52 2.43 7.04
CA LEU A 109 3.71 1.24 7.21
C LEU A 109 4.18 0.15 6.25
N VAL A 110 4.76 -0.92 6.78
CA VAL A 110 5.08 -2.15 6.02
C VAL A 110 3.95 -3.14 6.19
N MET A 111 3.39 -3.59 5.07
CA MET A 111 2.21 -4.44 5.03
C MET A 111 2.27 -5.44 3.87
N ASP A 112 1.34 -6.39 3.85
CA ASP A 112 1.18 -7.26 2.70
C ASP A 112 0.99 -6.45 1.41
N PHE A 113 1.63 -6.89 0.34
CA PHE A 113 1.17 -6.61 -0.99
C PHE A 113 0.10 -7.63 -1.40
N ILE A 114 -1.06 -7.14 -1.83
CA ILE A 114 -2.13 -7.97 -2.37
C ILE A 114 -2.09 -7.89 -3.89
N ALA A 115 -1.73 -9.00 -4.53
CA ALA A 115 -1.76 -9.11 -5.99
C ALA A 115 -3.18 -8.99 -6.53
N GLY A 116 -3.33 -8.19 -7.57
CA GLY A 116 -4.61 -7.96 -8.24
C GLY A 116 -4.59 -6.72 -9.13
N GLN A 117 -5.66 -6.56 -9.89
CA GLN A 117 -5.90 -5.37 -10.72
C GLN A 117 -6.95 -4.49 -10.04
N PRO A 118 -6.77 -3.15 -10.02
CA PRO A 118 -7.79 -2.24 -9.53
C PRO A 118 -9.10 -2.43 -10.29
N LEU A 119 -10.20 -2.58 -9.56
CA LEU A 119 -11.49 -2.88 -10.17
C LEU A 119 -11.91 -1.81 -11.19
N GLY A 120 -11.60 -0.53 -10.94
CA GLY A 120 -11.91 0.57 -11.86
C GLY A 120 -11.20 0.46 -13.22
N GLU A 121 -10.07 -0.26 -13.30
CA GLU A 121 -9.33 -0.45 -14.54
C GLU A 121 -9.86 -1.61 -15.39
N CYS A 122 -10.43 -2.65 -14.77
CA CYS A 122 -10.95 -3.82 -15.48
C CYS A 122 -12.47 -3.90 -15.54
N TRP A 123 -13.20 -3.02 -14.83
CA TRP A 123 -14.66 -3.15 -14.64
C TRP A 123 -15.42 -3.34 -15.95
N ASN A 124 -15.13 -2.53 -16.97
CA ASN A 124 -15.83 -2.55 -18.25
C ASN A 124 -15.55 -3.80 -19.09
N ASP A 125 -14.44 -4.48 -18.82
CA ASP A 125 -14.04 -5.70 -19.53
C ASP A 125 -14.58 -6.97 -18.85
N LEU A 126 -15.11 -6.85 -17.63
CA LEU A 126 -15.69 -7.98 -16.90
C LEU A 126 -17.05 -8.39 -17.48
N PRO A 127 -17.33 -9.70 -17.58
CA PRO A 127 -18.67 -10.19 -17.88
C PRO A 127 -19.70 -9.65 -16.88
N TYR A 128 -20.93 -9.44 -17.35
CA TYR A 128 -22.01 -8.92 -16.51
C TYR A 128 -22.24 -9.74 -15.24
N ASP A 129 -22.17 -11.07 -15.34
CA ASP A 129 -22.32 -11.95 -14.17
C ASP A 129 -21.22 -11.70 -13.13
N ASN A 130 -19.97 -11.46 -13.56
CA ASN A 130 -18.87 -11.12 -12.65
C ASN A 130 -19.10 -9.76 -11.99
N GLN A 131 -19.50 -8.74 -12.75
CA GLN A 131 -19.85 -7.42 -12.19
C GLN A 131 -20.94 -7.54 -11.13
N ARG A 132 -22.00 -8.31 -11.41
CA ARG A 132 -23.10 -8.58 -10.46
C ARG A 132 -22.60 -9.28 -9.19
N GLN A 133 -21.77 -10.32 -9.31
CA GLN A 133 -21.24 -11.02 -8.15
C GLN A 133 -20.32 -10.14 -7.30
N ILE A 134 -19.47 -9.32 -7.92
CA ILE A 134 -18.60 -8.36 -7.22
C ILE A 134 -19.45 -7.33 -6.47
N ALA A 135 -20.51 -6.80 -7.08
CA ALA A 135 -21.41 -5.87 -6.42
C ALA A 135 -22.09 -6.48 -5.17
N ILE A 136 -22.49 -7.75 -5.24
CA ILE A 136 -23.02 -8.49 -4.09
C ILE A 136 -21.96 -8.62 -2.98
N GLN A 137 -20.74 -9.03 -3.33
CA GLN A 137 -19.65 -9.17 -2.37
C GLN A 137 -19.33 -7.85 -1.66
N VAL A 138 -19.22 -6.75 -2.41
CA VAL A 138 -18.99 -5.42 -1.83
C VAL A 138 -20.13 -5.01 -0.90
N ALA A 139 -21.38 -5.26 -1.29
CA ALA A 139 -22.53 -4.97 -0.43
C ALA A 139 -22.51 -5.80 0.87
N ASP A 140 -22.06 -7.06 0.81
CA ASP A 140 -21.92 -7.92 1.99
C ASP A 140 -20.77 -7.48 2.92
N MET A 141 -19.75 -6.80 2.41
CA MET A 141 -18.64 -6.26 3.22
C MET A 141 -19.02 -5.03 4.06
N ILE A 142 -20.07 -4.30 3.69
CA ILE A 142 -20.48 -3.03 4.32
C ILE A 142 -21.57 -3.21 5.40
N LYS A 143 -22.19 -4.40 5.46
CA LYS A 143 -23.28 -4.72 6.41
C LYS A 143 -22.78 -4.82 7.85
#